data_AF-A0A6N9PAA2-F1
#
_entry.id   AF-A0A6N9PAA2-F1
#
_cell.length_a   1.000
_cell.length_b   1.000
_cell.length_c   1.000
_cell.angle_alpha   90.00
_cell.angle_beta   90.00
_cell.angle_gamma   90.00
#
_symmetry.space_group_name_H-M   'P 1'
#
loop_
_entity.id
_entity.type
_entity.pdbx_description
1 polymer ?
#
loop_
_entity_poly.entity_id
_entity_poly.type
_entity_poly.pdbx_seq_one_letter_code
_entity_poly.pdbx_strand_id
1 'polypeptide(L)'
;MGKIGGSAARAHSPLASMQTSPARYDRVEIGTRSQGAAYSGTYKPNSDQMRALGNTSYTWAAPDSRLQAELLPPSEQPSYTEEDALLNQYMKQSRIDGYFDGDTFVRTSSEPVKLILKSDISKADLEKFRGELAEKGLDADIDWQGVKEDFVQIGVGFDNIERFEQKADYLASRYAVLKDRIQNQFTGEQQEAELQKLEQIYTEAKEEMANTYAESIGGFFEDLGQSGAAEDMRNSVSALVDQKANAYTDYIENNRDYVSITDPDKQWLKQDDAYMAAQLRQSASSAELQKQPVNEQAPYDGKDLAFAGIYAKTLSQQLQNPTWNVNESDAALGQHLAEQYGALKTSAGSAGISEKLSNMLNSSFDPFMDRLMDSLDALIDQNRGWVAEKPWMSGTIRTNYIDRESVYRSFQNAITKA
;
A
#
# COMPACT_ATOMS: atom_id res chain seq x y z
N MET A 1 38.16 41.93 -33.35
CA MET A 1 39.61 42.05 -33.68
C MET A 1 40.12 43.29 -32.97
N GLY A 2 40.86 43.30 -31.86
CA GLY A 2 41.74 42.34 -31.22
C GLY A 2 43.06 43.06 -30.95
N LYS A 3 43.34 43.44 -29.69
CA LYS A 3 44.69 43.58 -29.08
C LYS A 3 44.65 44.19 -27.67
N ILE A 4 45.74 43.91 -26.93
CA ILE A 4 46.23 44.49 -25.65
C ILE A 4 45.48 43.99 -24.41
N GLY A 5 46.08 43.41 -23.38
CA GLY A 5 47.46 43.31 -22.86
C GLY A 5 47.27 43.22 -21.32
N GLY A 6 47.83 42.30 -20.56
CA GLY A 6 49.24 42.03 -20.33
C GLY A 6 49.48 41.89 -18.82
N SER A 7 50.23 40.85 -18.42
CA SER A 7 51.14 40.75 -17.24
C SER A 7 50.54 40.90 -15.83
N ALA A 8 51.00 40.26 -14.75
CA ALA A 8 51.95 39.20 -14.39
C ALA A 8 51.61 38.91 -12.88
N ALA A 9 51.97 37.85 -12.17
CA ALA A 9 53.27 37.23 -11.94
C ALA A 9 53.10 36.15 -10.83
N ARG A 10 53.97 35.12 -10.85
CA ARG A 10 54.59 34.36 -9.72
C ARG A 10 53.67 33.70 -8.66
N ALA A 11 53.94 32.53 -8.08
CA ALA A 11 54.98 31.51 -8.19
C ALA A 11 54.64 30.32 -7.25
N HIS A 12 55.39 29.21 -7.38
CA HIS A 12 55.69 28.16 -6.39
C HIS A 12 54.63 27.09 -6.01
N SER A 13 54.90 25.85 -6.49
CA SER A 13 54.96 24.51 -5.84
C SER A 13 54.12 24.17 -4.59
N PRO A 14 54.00 22.88 -4.18
CA PRO A 14 53.94 21.60 -4.88
C PRO A 14 52.64 20.80 -4.54
N LEU A 15 52.09 20.02 -5.47
CA LEU A 15 51.02 19.06 -5.13
C LEU A 15 51.66 17.80 -4.54
N ALA A 16 51.61 17.71 -3.21
CA ALA A 16 51.90 16.49 -2.47
C ALA A 16 50.80 15.45 -2.72
N SER A 17 51.26 14.21 -2.89
CA SER A 17 50.51 13.00 -3.18
C SER A 17 49.46 12.67 -2.12
N MET A 18 48.22 12.45 -2.55
CA MET A 18 47.35 11.45 -1.92
C MET A 18 47.25 10.27 -2.88
N GLN A 19 47.91 9.16 -2.51
CA GLN A 19 47.71 7.87 -3.15
C GLN A 19 46.25 7.44 -2.93
N THR A 20 45.44 7.53 -3.97
CA THR A 20 44.18 6.80 -4.02
C THR A 20 44.49 5.37 -4.43
N SER A 21 44.18 4.41 -3.56
CA SER A 21 44.21 2.99 -3.90
C SER A 21 43.35 2.74 -5.13
N PRO A 22 43.81 1.98 -6.14
CA PRO A 22 42.98 1.71 -7.31
C PRO A 22 41.80 0.84 -6.89
N ALA A 23 40.59 1.29 -7.24
CA ALA A 23 39.37 0.51 -7.11
C ALA A 23 39.55 -0.80 -7.90
N ARG A 24 39.45 -1.94 -7.21
CA ARG A 24 39.38 -3.26 -7.86
C ARG A 24 38.00 -3.38 -8.49
N TYR A 25 37.94 -3.21 -9.80
CA TYR A 25 36.81 -3.66 -10.59
C TYR A 25 37.03 -5.13 -10.93
N ASP A 26 36.17 -6.02 -10.45
CA ASP A 26 36.11 -7.38 -10.96
C ASP A 26 35.59 -7.32 -12.40
N ARG A 27 36.50 -7.55 -13.35
CA ARG A 27 36.21 -7.64 -14.78
C ARG A 27 36.20 -9.11 -15.18
N VAL A 28 35.06 -9.62 -15.62
CA VAL A 28 34.96 -10.93 -16.27
C VAL A 28 35.24 -10.75 -17.76
N GLU A 29 36.41 -11.20 -18.23
CA GLU A 29 36.72 -11.28 -19.66
C GLU A 29 36.29 -12.65 -20.19
N ILE A 30 35.22 -12.69 -21.00
CA ILE A 30 34.84 -13.89 -21.74
C ILE A 30 35.69 -13.91 -23.03
N GLY A 31 36.79 -14.67 -22.99
CA GLY A 31 37.72 -14.78 -24.11
C GLY A 31 37.11 -15.50 -25.32
N THR A 32 36.94 -14.78 -26.42
CA THR A 32 36.68 -15.31 -27.77
C THR A 32 37.97 -15.83 -28.40
N ARG A 33 38.31 -17.09 -28.14
CA ARG A 33 39.28 -17.83 -28.98
C ARG A 33 38.80 -19.26 -29.24
N SER A 34 37.87 -19.37 -30.16
CA SER A 34 37.70 -20.59 -30.96
C SER A 34 38.51 -20.41 -32.25
N GLN A 35 39.56 -21.21 -32.43
CA GLN A 35 39.96 -21.82 -33.70
C GLN A 35 41.27 -22.60 -33.53
N GLY A 36 41.24 -23.89 -33.87
CA GLY A 36 42.43 -24.64 -34.27
C GLY A 36 42.64 -26.01 -33.59
N ALA A 37 42.16 -27.06 -34.27
CA ALA A 37 42.66 -28.44 -34.25
C ALA A 37 42.48 -29.33 -33.00
N ALA A 38 41.45 -30.19 -33.10
CA ALA A 38 41.42 -31.64 -32.84
C ALA A 38 42.37 -32.25 -31.78
N TYR A 39 41.79 -32.62 -30.63
CA TYR A 39 41.86 -33.97 -30.05
C TYR A 39 40.75 -34.07 -28.98
N SER A 40 40.03 -35.20 -28.93
CA SER A 40 38.91 -35.45 -28.03
C SER A 40 39.32 -35.32 -26.56
N GLY A 41 38.99 -34.19 -25.95
CA GLY A 41 39.13 -33.95 -24.53
C GLY A 41 37.86 -33.29 -24.03
N THR A 42 36.83 -34.10 -23.78
CA THR A 42 35.68 -33.66 -22.99
C THR A 42 36.23 -33.06 -21.71
N TYR A 43 36.05 -31.76 -21.51
CA TYR A 43 36.41 -31.10 -20.25
C TYR A 43 35.54 -31.71 -19.16
N LYS A 44 36.05 -32.77 -18.51
CA LYS A 44 35.54 -33.24 -17.24
C LYS A 44 36.23 -32.38 -16.19
N PRO A 45 35.52 -31.48 -15.49
CA PRO A 45 36.10 -30.87 -14.30
C PRO A 45 36.56 -32.01 -13.40
N ASN A 46 37.82 -31.97 -12.95
CA ASN A 46 38.28 -32.94 -11.98
C ASN A 46 37.39 -32.79 -10.73
N SER A 47 36.98 -33.89 -10.09
CA SER A 47 36.14 -33.83 -8.87
C SER A 47 36.78 -32.99 -7.76
N ASP A 48 38.09 -32.82 -7.83
CA ASP A 48 38.89 -32.05 -6.88
C ASP A 48 38.98 -30.55 -7.22
N GLN A 49 38.47 -30.13 -8.39
CA GLN A 49 38.45 -28.73 -8.84
C GLN A 49 37.10 -28.03 -8.61
N MET A 50 36.01 -28.78 -8.41
CA MET A 50 34.77 -28.20 -7.88
C MET A 50 34.89 -28.09 -6.37
N ARG A 51 35.48 -26.99 -5.89
CA ARG A 51 35.25 -26.58 -4.51
C ARG A 51 33.79 -26.13 -4.42
N ALA A 52 32.97 -26.91 -3.72
CA ALA A 52 31.71 -26.38 -3.20
C ALA A 52 32.04 -25.09 -2.46
N LEU A 53 31.44 -23.97 -2.89
CA LEU A 53 31.40 -22.78 -2.05
C LEU A 53 30.79 -23.26 -0.73
N GLY A 54 31.62 -23.29 0.33
CA GLY A 54 31.15 -23.70 1.64
C GLY A 54 29.94 -22.85 2.00
N ASN A 55 28.93 -23.48 2.62
CA ASN A 55 27.67 -22.85 3.00
C ASN A 55 27.94 -21.42 3.49
N THR A 56 27.55 -20.42 2.68
CA THR A 56 27.63 -19.02 3.10
C THR A 56 26.83 -18.93 4.38
N SER A 57 27.49 -18.71 5.51
CA SER A 57 26.79 -18.53 6.78
C SER A 57 26.06 -17.20 6.70
N TYR A 58 24.75 -17.26 6.48
CA TYR A 58 23.88 -16.11 6.60
C TYR A 58 23.14 -16.21 7.93
N THR A 59 22.94 -15.08 8.58
CA THR A 59 22.06 -14.99 9.74
C THR A 59 20.75 -14.41 9.24
N TRP A 60 19.65 -15.13 9.43
CA TRP A 60 18.33 -14.53 9.23
C TRP A 60 18.23 -13.33 10.19
N ALA A 61 18.18 -12.12 9.63
CA ALA A 61 17.79 -10.97 10.42
C ALA A 61 16.35 -11.20 10.86
N ALA A 62 16.07 -11.03 12.15
CA ALA A 62 14.69 -10.96 12.61
C ALA A 62 13.97 -9.86 11.80
N PRO A 63 12.74 -10.09 11.32
CA PRO A 63 11.97 -9.05 10.63
C PRO A 63 11.95 -7.78 11.50
N ASP A 64 12.43 -6.67 10.95
CA ASP A 64 12.34 -5.38 11.63
C ASP A 64 10.89 -4.89 11.48
N SER A 65 10.13 -4.94 12.56
CA SER A 65 8.72 -4.54 12.57
C SER A 65 8.51 -3.09 12.11
N ARG A 66 9.55 -2.23 12.19
CA ARG A 66 9.51 -0.86 11.68
C ARG A 66 9.49 -0.80 10.15
N LEU A 67 10.05 -1.80 9.47
CA LEU A 67 10.06 -1.91 8.01
C LEU A 67 8.80 -2.59 7.47
N GLN A 68 7.92 -3.08 8.34
CA GLN A 68 6.62 -3.64 7.98
C GLN A 68 5.49 -2.62 8.11
N ALA A 69 5.77 -1.40 8.60
CA ALA A 69 4.79 -0.35 8.68
C ALA A 69 4.56 0.27 7.30
N GLU A 70 3.31 0.28 6.84
CA GLU A 70 2.89 1.03 5.66
C GLU A 70 3.30 2.50 5.80
N LEU A 71 3.87 3.07 4.75
CA LEU A 71 4.33 4.46 4.72
C LEU A 71 3.15 5.40 4.45
N LEU A 72 2.41 5.71 5.52
CA LEU A 72 1.27 6.62 5.41
C LEU A 72 1.72 8.09 5.31
N PRO A 73 0.99 8.93 4.55
CA PRO A 73 1.00 10.37 4.76
C PRO A 73 0.75 10.66 6.25
N PRO A 74 1.51 11.57 6.89
CA PRO A 74 1.33 11.89 8.30
C PRO A 74 -0.13 12.23 8.66
N SER A 75 -0.81 12.94 7.76
CA SER A 75 -2.21 13.35 7.92
C SER A 75 -3.24 12.25 7.71
N GLU A 76 -2.86 11.09 7.18
CA GLU A 76 -3.76 9.93 7.14
C GLU A 76 -3.88 9.29 8.53
N GLN A 77 -2.91 9.52 9.43
CA GLN A 77 -2.93 8.94 10.76
C GLN A 77 -4.08 9.51 11.62
N PRO A 78 -4.75 8.67 12.46
CA PRO A 78 -5.89 9.12 13.27
C PRO A 78 -5.54 10.24 14.27
N SER A 79 -4.28 10.33 14.70
CA SER A 79 -3.80 11.23 15.74
C SER A 79 -3.00 12.41 15.22
N TYR A 80 -3.25 12.89 14.00
CA TYR A 80 -2.51 14.03 13.43
C TYR A 80 -2.72 15.30 14.25
N THR A 81 -1.63 15.82 14.84
CA THR A 81 -1.64 16.94 15.78
C THR A 81 -1.17 18.26 15.16
N GLU A 82 -1.29 19.36 15.91
CA GLU A 82 -0.66 20.64 15.57
C GLU A 82 0.86 20.53 15.37
N GLU A 83 1.54 19.72 16.19
CA GLU A 83 2.98 19.50 16.07
C GLU A 83 3.33 18.76 14.77
N ASP A 84 2.49 17.81 14.37
CA ASP A 84 2.65 17.10 13.10
C ASP A 84 2.41 18.03 11.92
N ALA A 85 1.42 18.94 12.02
CA ALA A 85 1.19 19.98 11.03
C ALA A 85 2.39 20.94 10.92
N LEU A 86 2.92 21.43 12.04
CA LEU A 86 4.08 22.31 12.06
C LEU A 86 5.29 21.63 11.41
N LEU A 87 5.54 20.38 11.77
CA LEU A 87 6.62 19.58 11.22
C LEU A 87 6.43 19.35 9.72
N ASN A 88 5.22 19.02 9.28
CA ASN A 88 4.93 18.81 7.87
C ASN A 88 5.21 20.10 7.09
N GLN A 89 4.69 21.24 7.53
CA GLN A 89 4.94 22.56 6.92
C GLN A 89 6.43 22.92 6.90
N TYR A 90 7.19 22.57 7.94
CA TYR A 90 8.64 22.77 7.94
C TYR A 90 9.32 21.92 6.86
N MET A 91 8.95 20.64 6.77
CA MET A 91 9.54 19.71 5.80
C MET A 91 9.17 20.06 4.35
N LYS A 92 8.01 20.68 4.10
CA LYS A 92 7.62 21.17 2.76
C LYS A 92 8.66 22.09 2.13
N GLN A 93 9.35 22.90 2.94
CA GLN A 93 10.42 23.80 2.45
C GLN A 93 11.62 23.05 1.84
N SER A 94 11.70 21.74 2.04
CA SER A 94 12.77 20.88 1.53
C SER A 94 12.27 19.89 0.49
N ARG A 95 11.03 20.06 -0.03
CA ARG A 95 10.52 19.25 -1.13
C ARG A 95 11.35 19.45 -2.39
N ILE A 96 11.51 18.36 -3.13
CA ILE A 96 12.25 18.36 -4.37
C ILE A 96 11.27 18.57 -5.51
N ASP A 97 11.30 19.74 -6.13
CA ASP A 97 10.47 19.98 -7.30
C ASP A 97 11.01 19.20 -8.51
N GLY A 98 10.10 18.49 -9.20
CA GLY A 98 10.40 17.69 -10.37
C GLY A 98 9.16 17.05 -10.99
N TYR A 99 9.37 16.32 -12.08
CA TYR A 99 8.35 15.53 -12.77
C TYR A 99 8.95 14.21 -13.23
N PHE A 100 8.13 13.20 -13.49
CA PHE A 100 8.58 11.96 -14.10
C PHE A 100 8.51 12.06 -15.62
N ASP A 101 9.62 11.76 -16.30
CA ASP A 101 9.70 11.49 -17.74
C ASP A 101 9.90 9.98 -17.93
N GLY A 102 8.81 9.27 -18.19
CA GLY A 102 8.76 7.81 -18.06
C GLY A 102 9.11 7.37 -16.63
N ASP A 103 10.12 6.50 -16.49
CA ASP A 103 10.59 6.01 -15.19
C ASP A 103 11.64 6.94 -14.53
N THR A 104 11.96 8.09 -15.14
CA THR A 104 13.03 8.98 -14.67
C THR A 104 12.45 10.22 -14.00
N PHE A 105 12.79 10.44 -12.73
CA PHE A 105 12.49 11.71 -12.07
C PHE A 105 13.45 12.81 -12.54
N VAL A 106 12.90 13.84 -13.17
CA VAL A 106 13.59 15.03 -13.65
C VAL A 106 13.33 16.19 -12.70
N ARG A 107 14.38 16.72 -12.07
CA ARG A 107 14.29 17.89 -11.19
C ARG A 107 14.09 19.16 -12.00
N THR A 108 13.19 20.04 -11.54
CA THR A 108 13.00 21.37 -12.13
C THR A 108 14.01 22.39 -11.60
N SER A 109 14.59 22.13 -10.41
CA SER A 109 15.63 22.99 -9.81
C SER A 109 17.04 22.40 -9.96
N SER A 110 18.00 23.28 -10.25
CA SER A 110 19.43 22.97 -10.26
C SER A 110 20.11 23.12 -8.89
N GLU A 111 19.38 23.59 -7.88
CA GLU A 111 19.90 23.76 -6.52
C GLU A 111 20.25 22.41 -5.88
N PRO A 112 21.21 22.34 -4.95
CA PRO A 112 21.50 21.12 -4.20
C PRO A 112 20.26 20.63 -3.46
N VAL A 113 19.99 19.33 -3.52
CA VAL A 113 18.90 18.72 -2.74
C VAL A 113 19.20 18.91 -1.25
N LYS A 114 18.24 19.51 -0.53
CA LYS A 114 18.27 19.55 0.93
C LYS A 114 17.45 18.37 1.46
N LEU A 115 18.10 17.26 1.77
CA LEU A 115 17.44 16.16 2.49
C LEU A 115 17.47 16.48 3.98
N ILE A 116 16.29 16.62 4.58
CA ILE A 116 16.14 16.80 6.03
C ILE A 116 15.36 15.61 6.56
N LEU A 117 15.95 14.86 7.50
CA LEU A 117 15.19 13.87 8.25
C LEU A 117 14.49 14.56 9.43
N LYS A 118 13.35 14.01 9.87
CA LYS A 118 12.64 14.50 11.06
C LYS A 118 13.56 14.62 12.29
N SER A 119 14.54 13.73 12.43
CA SER A 119 15.53 13.73 13.52
C SER A 119 16.53 14.88 13.46
N ASP A 120 16.71 15.49 12.29
CA ASP A 120 17.73 16.52 12.05
C ASP A 120 17.18 17.92 12.35
N ILE A 121 15.87 18.03 12.55
CA ILE A 121 15.18 19.28 12.82
C ILE A 121 15.32 19.60 14.32
N SER A 122 16.03 20.67 14.63
CA SER A 122 16.19 21.09 16.02
C SER A 122 14.89 21.71 16.56
N LYS A 123 14.62 21.53 17.85
CA LYS A 123 13.48 22.18 18.51
C LYS A 123 13.52 23.70 18.38
N ALA A 124 14.71 24.29 18.39
CA ALA A 124 14.87 25.73 18.24
C ALA A 124 14.46 26.21 16.84
N ASP A 125 14.77 25.43 15.80
CA ASP A 125 14.36 25.76 14.42
C ASP A 125 12.85 25.61 14.24
N LEU A 126 12.23 24.56 14.82
CA LEU A 126 10.77 24.39 14.81
C LEU A 126 10.05 25.52 15.54
N GLU A 127 10.52 25.93 16.72
CA GLU A 127 9.91 27.03 17.47
C GLU A 127 10.08 28.38 16.76
N LYS A 128 11.23 28.60 16.11
CA LYS A 128 11.41 29.78 15.26
C LYS A 128 10.42 29.78 14.10
N PHE A 129 10.28 28.65 13.42
CA PHE A 129 9.34 28.51 12.30
C PHE A 129 7.88 28.66 12.73
N ARG A 130 7.51 28.13 13.91
CA ARG A 130 6.20 28.36 14.54
C ARG A 130 5.92 29.85 14.70
N GLY A 131 6.90 30.61 15.19
CA GLY A 131 6.80 32.08 15.29
C GLY A 131 6.61 32.77 13.93
N GLU A 132 7.30 32.30 12.90
CA GLU A 132 7.12 32.82 11.53
C GLU A 132 5.71 32.54 10.99
N LEU A 133 5.15 31.35 11.24
CA LEU A 133 3.76 31.02 10.89
C LEU A 133 2.73 31.82 11.68
N ALA A 134 2.99 32.07 12.97
CA ALA A 134 2.11 32.90 13.80
C ALA A 134 2.05 34.35 13.29
N GLU A 135 3.18 34.90 12.82
CA GLU A 135 3.25 36.27 12.31
C GLU A 135 2.69 36.39 10.88
N LYS A 136 3.00 35.44 10.00
CA LYS A 136 2.75 35.57 8.55
C LYS A 136 1.58 34.73 8.04
N GLY A 137 1.17 33.70 8.76
CA GLY A 137 0.23 32.69 8.26
C GLY A 137 0.87 31.72 7.26
N LEU A 138 0.04 30.85 6.67
CA LEU A 138 0.43 30.06 5.50
C LEU A 138 0.17 30.87 4.22
N ASP A 139 0.81 30.45 3.13
CA ASP A 139 0.53 31.02 1.81
C ASP A 139 -0.95 30.80 1.46
N ALA A 140 -1.50 31.78 0.73
CA ALA A 140 -2.86 31.71 0.22
C ALA A 140 -3.02 30.58 -0.79
N ASP A 141 -1.97 30.31 -1.58
CA ASP A 141 -1.95 29.27 -2.61
C ASP A 141 -2.08 27.86 -2.01
N ILE A 142 -2.70 26.96 -2.77
CA ILE A 142 -2.85 25.56 -2.38
C ILE A 142 -1.62 24.78 -2.87
N ASP A 143 -1.04 24.01 -1.96
CA ASP A 143 0.06 23.09 -2.21
C ASP A 143 -0.44 21.81 -2.92
N TRP A 144 -0.82 21.95 -4.20
CA TRP A 144 -1.33 20.84 -5.01
C TRP A 144 -0.33 19.71 -5.19
N GLN A 145 0.97 20.02 -5.18
CA GLN A 145 2.01 19.00 -5.23
C GLN A 145 1.93 18.10 -4.00
N GLY A 146 1.79 18.70 -2.80
CA GLY A 146 1.60 17.95 -1.56
C GLY A 146 0.33 17.12 -1.54
N VAL A 147 -0.78 17.67 -2.05
CA VAL A 147 -2.04 16.93 -2.14
C VAL A 147 -1.89 15.69 -3.04
N LYS A 148 -1.20 15.82 -4.19
CA LYS A 148 -0.92 14.67 -5.07
C LYS A 148 -0.02 13.64 -4.39
N GLU A 149 1.08 14.08 -3.77
CA GLU A 149 2.01 13.21 -3.04
C GLU A 149 1.30 12.42 -1.93
N ASP A 150 0.40 13.08 -1.19
CA ASP A 150 -0.41 12.47 -0.13
C ASP A 150 -1.35 11.38 -0.65
N PHE A 151 -1.74 11.39 -1.94
CA PHE A 151 -2.66 10.41 -2.53
C PHE A 151 -1.96 9.31 -3.34
N VAL A 152 -0.63 9.32 -3.46
CA VAL A 152 0.12 8.30 -4.22
C VAL A 152 -0.14 6.87 -3.71
N GLN A 153 -0.36 6.69 -2.40
CA GLN A 153 -0.61 5.39 -1.78
C GLN A 153 -2.07 5.20 -1.33
N ILE A 154 -3.00 5.81 -2.07
CA ILE A 154 -4.43 5.74 -1.74
C ILE A 154 -5.08 4.41 -2.17
N GLY A 155 -4.42 3.65 -3.05
CA GLY A 155 -4.83 2.32 -3.47
C GLY A 155 -5.04 1.36 -2.30
N VAL A 156 -6.03 0.48 -2.43
CA VAL A 156 -6.39 -0.51 -1.39
C VAL A 156 -6.31 -1.91 -1.97
N GLY A 157 -5.52 -2.78 -1.33
CA GLY A 157 -5.37 -4.18 -1.70
C GLY A 157 -5.10 -5.05 -0.48
N PHE A 158 -4.60 -6.28 -0.68
CA PHE A 158 -4.38 -7.20 0.44
C PHE A 158 -3.40 -6.69 1.49
N ASP A 159 -2.41 -5.88 1.11
CA ASP A 159 -1.37 -5.42 2.04
C ASP A 159 -1.89 -4.40 3.07
N ASN A 160 -2.97 -3.67 2.76
CA ASN A 160 -3.48 -2.56 3.58
C ASN A 160 -5.00 -2.55 3.75
N ILE A 161 -5.70 -3.65 3.46
CA ILE A 161 -7.16 -3.73 3.48
C ILE A 161 -7.80 -3.38 4.84
N GLU A 162 -7.07 -3.60 5.94
CA GLU A 162 -7.49 -3.21 7.30
C GLU A 162 -7.72 -1.69 7.43
N ARG A 163 -7.17 -0.89 6.51
CA ARG A 163 -7.29 0.57 6.47
C ARG A 163 -8.32 1.07 5.47
N PHE A 164 -9.09 0.20 4.82
CA PHE A 164 -10.03 0.60 3.77
C PHE A 164 -10.91 1.81 4.17
N GLU A 165 -11.61 1.71 5.31
CA GLU A 165 -12.47 2.79 5.81
C GLU A 165 -11.65 4.06 6.14
N GLN A 166 -10.49 3.90 6.76
CA GLN A 166 -9.59 5.01 7.10
C GLN A 166 -9.14 5.77 5.84
N LYS A 167 -8.77 5.05 4.78
CA LYS A 167 -8.34 5.64 3.50
C LYS A 167 -9.49 6.32 2.78
N ALA A 168 -10.67 5.71 2.78
CA ALA A 168 -11.88 6.32 2.21
C ALA A 168 -12.24 7.62 2.94
N ASP A 169 -12.20 7.63 4.27
CA ASP A 169 -12.44 8.83 5.09
C ASP A 169 -11.36 9.89 4.86
N TYR A 170 -10.09 9.47 4.75
CA TYR A 170 -8.97 10.36 4.48
C TYR A 170 -9.15 11.12 3.15
N LEU A 171 -9.40 10.40 2.07
CA LEU A 171 -9.63 10.97 0.74
C LEU A 171 -10.85 11.91 0.74
N ALA A 172 -11.97 11.44 1.29
CA ALA A 172 -13.22 12.20 1.33
C ALA A 172 -13.15 13.49 2.16
N SER A 173 -12.54 13.44 3.34
CA SER A 173 -12.41 14.62 4.21
C SER A 173 -11.40 15.63 3.67
N ARG A 174 -10.30 15.20 3.04
CA ARG A 174 -9.37 16.11 2.37
C ARG A 174 -10.06 16.85 1.23
N TYR A 175 -10.86 16.15 0.43
CA TYR A 175 -11.67 16.76 -0.61
C TYR A 175 -12.63 17.82 -0.05
N ALA A 176 -13.41 17.48 0.98
CA ALA A 176 -14.40 18.40 1.56
C ALA A 176 -13.75 19.68 2.12
N VAL A 177 -12.62 19.56 2.82
CA VAL A 177 -11.90 20.72 3.38
C VAL A 177 -11.29 21.59 2.28
N LEU A 178 -10.67 21.00 1.27
CA LEU A 178 -10.12 21.76 0.15
C LEU A 178 -11.22 22.46 -0.63
N LYS A 179 -12.37 21.79 -0.85
CA LYS A 179 -13.53 22.38 -1.51
C LYS A 179 -14.08 23.59 -0.75
N ASP A 180 -14.31 23.45 0.56
CA ASP A 180 -14.78 24.57 1.40
C ASP A 180 -13.78 25.72 1.40
N ARG A 181 -12.47 25.43 1.56
CA ARG A 181 -11.41 26.45 1.48
C ARG A 181 -11.47 27.18 0.15
N ILE A 182 -11.54 26.46 -0.97
CA ILE A 182 -11.54 27.09 -2.30
C ILE A 182 -12.76 27.98 -2.48
N GLN A 183 -13.93 27.50 -2.05
CA GLN A 183 -15.19 28.22 -2.17
C GLN A 183 -15.23 29.50 -1.32
N ASN A 184 -14.56 29.52 -0.17
CA ASN A 184 -14.54 30.66 0.74
C ASN A 184 -13.36 31.63 0.49
N GLN A 185 -12.25 31.16 -0.09
CA GLN A 185 -11.01 31.95 -0.23
C GLN A 185 -10.81 32.55 -1.64
N PHE A 186 -11.25 31.86 -2.70
CA PHE A 186 -11.08 32.32 -4.08
C PHE A 186 -12.42 32.76 -4.68
N THR A 187 -12.37 33.60 -5.72
CA THR A 187 -13.57 34.05 -6.45
C THR A 187 -13.30 34.10 -7.96
N GLY A 188 -14.36 34.08 -8.77
CA GLY A 188 -14.28 34.21 -10.23
C GLY A 188 -13.47 33.08 -10.89
N GLU A 189 -12.71 33.40 -11.94
CA GLU A 189 -11.93 32.43 -12.73
C GLU A 189 -10.91 31.65 -11.89
N GLN A 190 -10.34 32.27 -10.86
CA GLN A 190 -9.38 31.59 -9.97
C GLN A 190 -10.08 30.49 -9.16
N GLN A 191 -11.28 30.75 -8.64
CA GLN A 191 -12.05 29.74 -7.92
C GLN A 191 -12.38 28.55 -8.83
N GLU A 192 -12.81 28.81 -10.06
CA GLU A 192 -13.13 27.77 -11.03
C GLU A 192 -11.91 26.91 -11.38
N ALA A 193 -10.75 27.55 -11.60
CA ALA A 193 -9.50 26.85 -11.89
C ALA A 193 -9.03 25.97 -10.71
N GLU A 194 -9.12 26.47 -9.48
CA GLU A 194 -8.74 25.71 -8.28
C GLU A 194 -9.71 24.55 -8.00
N LEU A 195 -11.01 24.74 -8.21
CA LEU A 195 -12.00 23.65 -8.13
C LEU A 195 -11.74 22.59 -9.20
N GLN A 196 -11.44 23.00 -10.44
CA GLN A 196 -11.16 22.04 -11.50
C GLN A 196 -9.92 21.17 -11.18
N LYS A 197 -8.86 21.76 -10.60
CA LYS A 197 -7.69 21.01 -10.13
C LYS A 197 -8.06 20.02 -9.02
N LEU A 198 -8.88 20.45 -8.05
CA LEU A 198 -9.36 19.58 -6.97
C LEU A 198 -10.11 18.38 -7.53
N GLU A 199 -11.08 18.61 -8.41
CA GLU A 199 -11.90 17.56 -9.01
C GLU A 199 -11.05 16.56 -9.80
N GLN A 200 -10.04 17.05 -10.53
CA GLN A 200 -9.12 16.18 -11.26
C GLN A 200 -8.33 15.26 -10.32
N ILE A 201 -7.62 15.83 -9.34
CA ILE A 201 -6.78 15.07 -8.41
C ILE A 201 -7.61 14.07 -7.60
N TYR A 202 -8.79 14.50 -7.15
CA TYR A 202 -9.70 13.65 -6.39
C TYR A 202 -10.27 12.51 -7.23
N THR A 203 -10.65 12.77 -8.48
CA THR A 203 -11.16 11.72 -9.38
C THR A 203 -10.07 10.68 -9.66
N GLU A 204 -8.84 11.12 -9.96
CA GLU A 204 -7.69 10.22 -10.17
C GLU A 204 -7.44 9.34 -8.92
N ALA A 205 -7.42 9.94 -7.72
CA ALA A 205 -7.22 9.21 -6.47
C ALA A 205 -8.37 8.23 -6.14
N LYS A 206 -9.62 8.63 -6.40
CA LYS A 206 -10.80 7.78 -6.22
C LYS A 206 -10.79 6.59 -7.17
N GLU A 207 -10.45 6.82 -8.43
CA GLU A 207 -10.33 5.75 -9.42
C GLU A 207 -9.20 4.78 -9.05
N GLU A 208 -8.05 5.28 -8.60
CA GLU A 208 -6.95 4.43 -8.12
C GLU A 208 -7.40 3.53 -6.96
N MET A 209 -8.08 4.08 -5.95
CA MET A 209 -8.62 3.30 -4.83
C MET A 209 -9.61 2.23 -5.31
N ALA A 210 -10.54 2.60 -6.20
CA ALA A 210 -11.57 1.69 -6.69
C ALA A 210 -10.98 0.57 -7.59
N ASN A 211 -10.05 0.92 -8.47
CA ASN A 211 -9.41 -0.01 -9.40
C ASN A 211 -8.54 -1.02 -8.65
N THR A 212 -7.66 -0.57 -7.76
CA THR A 212 -6.78 -1.45 -6.98
C THR A 212 -7.57 -2.42 -6.08
N TYR A 213 -8.65 -1.94 -5.48
CA TYR A 213 -9.56 -2.77 -4.70
C TYR A 213 -10.23 -3.83 -5.57
N ALA A 214 -10.74 -3.43 -6.74
CA ALA A 214 -11.38 -4.34 -7.67
C ALA A 214 -10.41 -5.38 -8.24
N GLU A 215 -9.19 -4.99 -8.59
CA GLU A 215 -8.14 -5.89 -9.09
C GLU A 215 -7.72 -6.91 -8.03
N SER A 216 -7.56 -6.48 -6.77
CA SER A 216 -7.09 -7.34 -5.70
C SER A 216 -8.22 -8.20 -5.11
N ILE A 217 -9.24 -7.55 -4.54
CA ILE A 217 -10.30 -8.20 -3.77
C ILE A 217 -11.38 -8.74 -4.71
N GLY A 218 -11.84 -7.89 -5.63
CA GLY A 218 -12.83 -8.28 -6.62
C GLY A 218 -12.34 -9.40 -7.53
N GLY A 219 -11.13 -9.25 -8.07
CA GLY A 219 -10.46 -10.25 -8.91
C GLY A 219 -10.29 -11.58 -8.19
N PHE A 220 -9.97 -11.56 -6.89
CA PHE A 220 -9.92 -12.79 -6.08
C PHE A 220 -11.27 -13.53 -6.01
N PHE A 221 -12.39 -12.82 -5.88
CA PHE A 221 -13.71 -13.45 -5.90
C PHE A 221 -14.13 -13.91 -7.30
N GLU A 222 -13.77 -13.18 -8.36
CA GLU A 222 -13.99 -13.64 -9.74
C GLU A 222 -13.23 -14.94 -10.02
N ASP A 223 -12.01 -15.03 -9.51
CA ASP A 223 -11.19 -16.23 -9.50
C ASP A 223 -11.88 -17.42 -8.79
N LEU A 224 -12.65 -17.13 -7.73
CA LEU A 224 -13.52 -18.08 -7.03
C LEU A 224 -14.91 -18.23 -7.70
N GLY A 225 -15.03 -17.87 -8.98
CA GLY A 225 -16.23 -18.08 -9.79
C GLY A 225 -17.33 -17.04 -9.62
N GLN A 226 -17.08 -15.94 -8.90
CA GLN A 226 -18.07 -14.86 -8.69
C GLN A 226 -17.97 -13.82 -9.81
N SER A 227 -18.39 -14.18 -11.01
CA SER A 227 -18.36 -13.29 -12.18
C SER A 227 -19.03 -11.93 -11.90
N GLY A 228 -18.35 -10.84 -12.22
CA GLY A 228 -18.86 -9.47 -12.01
C GLY A 228 -18.56 -8.91 -10.62
N ALA A 229 -17.96 -9.68 -9.71
CA ALA A 229 -17.60 -9.19 -8.39
C ALA A 229 -16.61 -8.02 -8.46
N ALA A 230 -15.67 -8.02 -9.41
CA ALA A 230 -14.70 -6.93 -9.56
C ALA A 230 -15.38 -5.62 -9.95
N GLU A 231 -16.28 -5.65 -10.93
CA GLU A 231 -17.03 -4.48 -11.36
C GLU A 231 -17.95 -3.95 -10.25
N ASP A 232 -18.73 -4.83 -9.62
CA ASP A 232 -19.63 -4.47 -8.52
C ASP A 232 -18.87 -3.81 -7.35
N MET A 233 -17.72 -4.37 -6.97
CA MET A 233 -16.88 -3.83 -5.90
C MET A 233 -16.23 -2.50 -6.29
N ARG A 234 -15.72 -2.38 -7.53
CA ARG A 234 -15.16 -1.12 -8.05
C ARG A 234 -16.17 0.02 -7.92
N ASN A 235 -17.38 -0.21 -8.43
CA ASN A 235 -18.44 0.79 -8.44
C ASN A 235 -18.89 1.14 -7.02
N SER A 236 -18.95 0.14 -6.14
CA SER A 236 -19.28 0.32 -4.72
C SER A 236 -18.24 1.16 -3.97
N VAL A 237 -16.94 0.92 -4.19
CA VAL A 237 -15.86 1.74 -3.60
C VAL A 237 -15.95 3.18 -4.08
N SER A 238 -16.11 3.40 -5.40
CA SER A 238 -16.27 4.74 -5.96
C SER A 238 -17.46 5.47 -5.34
N ALA A 239 -18.62 4.82 -5.27
CA ALA A 239 -19.84 5.41 -4.70
C ALA A 239 -19.69 5.71 -3.20
N LEU A 240 -19.03 4.83 -2.44
CA LEU A 240 -18.77 5.05 -1.02
C LEU A 240 -17.92 6.30 -0.78
N VAL A 241 -16.87 6.48 -1.58
CA VAL A 241 -15.97 7.63 -1.48
C VAL A 241 -16.72 8.93 -1.78
N ASP A 242 -17.55 8.95 -2.83
CA ASP A 242 -18.41 10.10 -3.16
C ASP A 242 -19.43 10.39 -2.05
N GLN A 243 -20.05 9.35 -1.49
CA GLN A 243 -20.98 9.47 -0.38
C GLN A 243 -20.32 10.11 0.85
N LYS A 244 -19.13 9.62 1.24
CA LYS A 244 -18.37 10.17 2.37
C LYS A 244 -17.97 11.63 2.11
N ALA A 245 -17.54 11.97 0.90
CA ALA A 245 -17.16 13.34 0.55
C ALA A 245 -18.34 14.31 0.67
N ASN A 246 -19.52 13.90 0.20
CA ASN A 246 -20.75 14.67 0.38
C ASN A 246 -21.09 14.82 1.86
N ALA A 247 -21.04 13.73 2.64
CA ALA A 247 -21.35 13.77 4.06
C ALA A 247 -20.41 14.68 4.86
N TYR A 248 -19.10 14.69 4.54
CA TYR A 248 -18.15 15.62 5.15
C TYR A 248 -18.41 17.07 4.72
N THR A 249 -18.77 17.30 3.46
CA THR A 249 -19.12 18.64 2.97
C THR A 249 -20.35 19.18 3.71
N ASP A 250 -21.42 18.38 3.80
CA ASP A 250 -22.64 18.71 4.55
C ASP A 250 -22.33 18.97 6.04
N TYR A 251 -21.43 18.19 6.63
CA TYR A 251 -21.02 18.39 8.01
C TYR A 251 -20.33 19.75 8.21
N ILE A 252 -19.40 20.14 7.33
CA ILE A 252 -18.74 21.46 7.37
C ILE A 252 -19.77 22.59 7.26
N GLU A 253 -20.73 22.47 6.34
CA GLU A 253 -21.77 23.50 6.14
C GLU A 253 -22.63 23.71 7.39
N ASN A 254 -22.97 22.62 8.09
CA ASN A 254 -23.78 22.64 9.30
C ASN A 254 -22.98 22.93 10.58
N ASN A 255 -21.65 22.77 10.55
CA ASN A 255 -20.76 22.91 11.70
C ASN A 255 -19.55 23.78 11.35
N ARG A 256 -19.78 25.03 10.94
CA ARG A 256 -18.71 25.96 10.50
C ARG A 256 -17.54 26.11 11.49
N ASP A 257 -17.79 25.90 12.79
CA ASP A 257 -16.79 25.96 13.87
C ASP A 257 -16.34 24.56 14.36
N TYR A 258 -16.36 23.54 13.51
CA TYR A 258 -15.98 22.16 13.87
C TYR A 258 -14.54 22.01 14.41
N VAL A 259 -13.70 23.03 14.20
CA VAL A 259 -12.40 23.19 14.85
C VAL A 259 -12.34 24.52 15.59
N SER A 260 -12.18 24.47 16.91
CA SER A 260 -12.08 25.68 17.74
C SER A 260 -10.63 26.16 17.84
N ILE A 261 -10.20 26.98 16.86
CA ILE A 261 -8.89 27.65 16.88
C ILE A 261 -9.07 29.13 17.24
N THR A 262 -8.95 29.44 18.53
CA THR A 262 -9.11 30.79 19.09
C THR A 262 -7.78 31.47 19.41
N ASP A 263 -6.71 30.70 19.54
CA ASP A 263 -5.35 31.20 19.79
C ASP A 263 -4.85 32.00 18.57
N PRO A 264 -4.50 33.29 18.72
CA PRO A 264 -3.95 34.11 17.63
C PRO A 264 -2.71 33.50 16.98
N ASP A 265 -1.85 32.83 17.75
CA ASP A 265 -0.58 32.30 17.26
C ASP A 265 -0.77 31.01 16.43
N LYS A 266 -2.00 30.48 16.41
CA LYS A 266 -2.37 29.22 15.74
C LYS A 266 -3.31 29.41 14.57
N GLN A 267 -3.63 30.65 14.20
CA GLN A 267 -4.60 30.93 13.13
C GLN A 267 -4.16 30.33 11.78
N TRP A 268 -2.86 30.15 11.56
CA TRP A 268 -2.31 29.49 10.37
C TRP A 268 -2.84 28.06 10.17
N LEU A 269 -3.21 27.34 11.24
CA LEU A 269 -3.78 25.99 11.14
C LEU A 269 -5.11 25.94 10.38
N LYS A 270 -5.87 27.05 10.34
CA LYS A 270 -7.12 27.13 9.56
C LYS A 270 -6.88 27.03 8.05
N GLN A 271 -5.65 27.31 7.60
CA GLN A 271 -5.22 27.21 6.21
C GLN A 271 -4.49 25.89 5.93
N ASP A 272 -4.20 25.07 6.94
CA ASP A 272 -3.58 23.76 6.76
C ASP A 272 -4.67 22.72 6.47
N ASP A 273 -4.84 22.36 5.20
CA ASP A 273 -5.92 21.48 4.75
C ASP A 273 -5.80 20.06 5.34
N ALA A 274 -4.57 19.58 5.55
CA ALA A 274 -4.29 18.28 6.13
C ALA A 274 -4.70 18.22 7.61
N TYR A 275 -4.38 19.28 8.36
CA TYR A 275 -4.80 19.44 9.75
C TYR A 275 -6.31 19.58 9.87
N MET A 276 -6.90 20.50 9.10
CA MET A 276 -8.35 20.73 9.13
C MET A 276 -9.13 19.46 8.76
N ALA A 277 -8.68 18.69 7.78
CA ALA A 277 -9.31 17.41 7.43
C ALA A 277 -9.14 16.36 8.54
N ALA A 278 -8.00 16.32 9.23
CA ALA A 278 -7.82 15.43 10.37
C ALA A 278 -8.75 15.79 11.53
N GLN A 279 -8.89 17.08 11.84
CA GLN A 279 -9.84 17.55 12.84
C GLN A 279 -11.28 17.27 12.42
N LEU A 280 -11.62 17.43 11.13
CA LEU A 280 -12.93 17.10 10.59
C LEU A 280 -13.29 15.63 10.83
N ARG A 281 -12.36 14.71 10.56
CA ARG A 281 -12.58 13.27 10.83
C ARG A 281 -12.75 12.95 12.32
N GLN A 282 -12.14 13.73 13.20
CA GLN A 282 -12.30 13.57 14.66
C GLN A 282 -13.63 14.15 15.15
N SER A 283 -14.07 15.27 14.59
CA SER A 283 -15.30 15.97 14.99
C SER A 283 -16.56 15.31 14.43
N ALA A 284 -16.51 14.83 13.18
CA ALA A 284 -17.64 14.16 12.55
C ALA A 284 -17.76 12.73 13.09
N SER A 285 -18.86 12.43 13.79
CA SER A 285 -19.10 11.06 14.21
C SER A 285 -19.53 10.20 13.00
N SER A 286 -19.10 8.93 12.97
CA SER A 286 -19.52 7.97 11.95
C SER A 286 -21.05 7.73 11.93
N ALA A 287 -21.77 8.15 12.97
CA ALA A 287 -23.23 8.05 13.07
C ALA A 287 -23.96 9.27 12.46
N GLU A 288 -23.32 10.43 12.39
CA GLU A 288 -23.88 11.68 11.82
C GLU A 288 -23.69 11.74 10.29
N LEU A 289 -22.69 11.03 9.76
CA LEU A 289 -22.49 10.89 8.32
C LEU A 289 -23.56 9.92 7.77
N GLN A 290 -24.69 10.48 7.34
CA GLN A 290 -25.86 9.70 6.90
C GLN A 290 -25.51 8.65 5.85
N LYS A 291 -26.09 7.46 6.00
CA LYS A 291 -26.00 6.38 5.01
C LYS A 291 -26.89 6.72 3.81
N GLN A 292 -26.31 6.98 2.65
CA GLN A 292 -27.07 6.88 1.41
C GLN A 292 -27.41 5.40 1.16
N PRO A 293 -28.62 5.12 0.65
CA PRO A 293 -29.00 3.76 0.31
C PRO A 293 -28.15 3.24 -0.84
N VAL A 294 -27.70 2.00 -0.68
CA VAL A 294 -27.06 1.18 -1.69
C VAL A 294 -27.94 1.12 -2.95
N ASN A 295 -27.37 1.20 -4.15
CA ASN A 295 -28.13 1.15 -5.41
C ASN A 295 -27.68 -0.03 -6.28
N GLU A 296 -28.39 -0.30 -7.38
CA GLU A 296 -28.10 -1.46 -8.23
C GLU A 296 -26.69 -1.42 -8.85
N GLN A 297 -26.13 -0.23 -9.11
CA GLN A 297 -24.81 -0.05 -9.70
C GLN A 297 -23.67 -0.10 -8.66
N ALA A 298 -23.96 0.18 -7.39
CA ALA A 298 -23.03 0.16 -6.28
C ALA A 298 -23.64 -0.69 -5.15
N PRO A 299 -23.63 -2.03 -5.29
CA PRO A 299 -24.42 -2.94 -4.47
C PRO A 299 -23.86 -3.24 -3.07
N TYR A 300 -22.66 -2.76 -2.74
CA TYR A 300 -22.01 -3.01 -1.45
C TYR A 300 -21.80 -1.70 -0.69
N ASP A 301 -22.11 -1.70 0.61
CA ASP A 301 -21.78 -0.56 1.48
C ASP A 301 -20.36 -0.68 2.07
N GLY A 302 -19.93 0.31 2.85
CA GLY A 302 -18.59 0.29 3.45
C GLY A 302 -18.34 -0.92 4.36
N LYS A 303 -19.36 -1.41 5.07
CA LYS A 303 -19.24 -2.60 5.91
C LYS A 303 -19.05 -3.86 5.08
N ASP A 304 -19.81 -3.96 3.99
CA ASP A 304 -19.67 -5.07 3.04
C ASP A 304 -18.26 -5.11 2.47
N LEU A 305 -17.75 -3.97 1.97
CA LEU A 305 -16.42 -3.88 1.38
C LEU A 305 -15.33 -4.19 2.42
N ALA A 306 -15.37 -3.59 3.60
CA ALA A 306 -14.41 -3.89 4.66
C ALA A 306 -14.39 -5.39 5.02
N PHE A 307 -15.56 -6.02 5.16
CA PHE A 307 -15.65 -7.44 5.47
C PHE A 307 -15.13 -8.32 4.32
N ALA A 308 -15.58 -8.04 3.08
CA ALA A 308 -15.19 -8.77 1.88
C ALA A 308 -13.67 -8.77 1.70
N GLY A 309 -13.04 -7.61 1.88
CA GLY A 309 -11.60 -7.46 1.77
C GLY A 309 -10.81 -8.25 2.81
N ILE A 310 -11.19 -8.15 4.10
CA ILE A 310 -10.52 -8.91 5.18
C ILE A 310 -10.67 -10.41 4.97
N TYR A 311 -11.85 -10.84 4.54
CA TYR A 311 -12.11 -12.24 4.27
C TYR A 311 -11.31 -12.75 3.06
N ALA A 312 -11.29 -12.00 1.96
CA ALA A 312 -10.50 -12.31 0.78
C ALA A 312 -9.00 -12.40 1.10
N LYS A 313 -8.46 -11.46 1.89
CA LYS A 313 -7.06 -11.51 2.38
C LYS A 313 -6.79 -12.81 3.13
N THR A 314 -7.68 -13.17 4.05
CA THR A 314 -7.55 -14.38 4.87
C THR A 314 -7.51 -15.64 4.01
N LEU A 315 -8.44 -15.78 3.07
CA LEU A 315 -8.48 -16.93 2.15
C LEU A 315 -7.27 -16.95 1.21
N SER A 316 -6.90 -15.81 0.63
CA SER A 316 -5.74 -15.68 -0.24
C SER A 316 -4.45 -16.12 0.46
N GLN A 317 -4.25 -15.70 1.72
CA GLN A 317 -3.11 -16.14 2.54
C GLN A 317 -3.11 -17.66 2.79
N GLN A 318 -4.28 -18.25 3.03
CA GLN A 318 -4.40 -19.71 3.19
C GLN A 318 -4.06 -20.47 1.91
N LEU A 319 -4.40 -19.93 0.73
CA LEU A 319 -4.02 -20.54 -0.55
C LEU A 319 -2.51 -20.42 -0.80
N GLN A 320 -1.91 -19.28 -0.49
CA GLN A 320 -0.47 -19.05 -0.70
C GLN A 320 0.40 -19.89 0.24
N ASN A 321 0.01 -19.99 1.51
CA ASN A 321 0.77 -20.68 2.55
C ASN A 321 -0.17 -21.55 3.40
N PRO A 322 -0.64 -22.68 2.86
CA PRO A 322 -1.59 -23.51 3.59
C PRO A 322 -0.94 -24.10 4.85
N THR A 323 -1.59 -23.88 6.00
CA THR A 323 -1.10 -24.32 7.31
C THR A 323 -1.59 -25.70 7.74
N TRP A 324 -2.46 -26.33 6.93
CA TRP A 324 -3.00 -27.65 7.23
C TRP A 324 -1.89 -28.71 7.23
N ASN A 325 -1.86 -29.55 8.27
CA ASN A 325 -0.95 -30.68 8.31
C ASN A 325 -1.44 -31.75 7.33
N VAL A 326 -0.80 -31.83 6.16
CA VAL A 326 -1.16 -32.81 5.11
C VAL A 326 -1.14 -34.26 5.59
N ASN A 327 -0.45 -34.59 6.68
CA ASN A 327 -0.44 -35.95 7.24
C ASN A 327 -1.72 -36.32 8.01
N GLU A 328 -2.60 -35.35 8.30
CA GLU A 328 -3.92 -35.63 8.84
C GLU A 328 -4.87 -36.22 7.79
N SER A 329 -5.95 -36.84 8.26
CA SER A 329 -6.93 -37.47 7.37
C SER A 329 -7.73 -36.44 6.57
N ASP A 330 -8.09 -36.79 5.33
CA ASP A 330 -8.90 -35.95 4.45
C ASP A 330 -10.31 -35.69 5.02
N ALA A 331 -10.84 -36.65 5.79
CA ALA A 331 -12.09 -36.44 6.54
C ALA A 331 -11.95 -35.36 7.63
N ALA A 332 -10.79 -35.26 8.29
CA ALA A 332 -10.52 -34.20 9.28
C ALA A 332 -10.39 -32.83 8.60
N LEU A 333 -9.76 -32.76 7.42
CA LEU A 333 -9.72 -31.54 6.61
C LEU A 333 -11.14 -31.06 6.28
N GLY A 334 -12.02 -31.96 5.84
CA GLY A 334 -13.43 -31.61 5.56
C GLY A 334 -14.20 -31.12 6.80
N GLN A 335 -13.94 -31.67 7.98
CA GLN A 335 -14.54 -31.16 9.24
C GLN A 335 -14.02 -29.77 9.58
N HIS A 336 -12.71 -29.55 9.45
CA HIS A 336 -12.09 -28.25 9.70
C HIS A 336 -12.65 -27.16 8.77
N LEU A 337 -12.81 -27.47 7.48
CA LEU A 337 -13.41 -26.56 6.51
C LEU A 337 -14.89 -26.26 6.82
N ALA A 338 -15.64 -27.24 7.35
CA ALA A 338 -17.01 -27.03 7.77
C ALA A 338 -17.11 -26.11 9.00
N GLU A 339 -16.19 -26.25 9.96
CA GLU A 339 -16.07 -25.33 11.09
C GLU A 339 -15.75 -23.90 10.62
N GLN A 340 -14.80 -23.75 9.68
CA GLN A 340 -14.47 -22.46 9.09
C GLN A 340 -15.66 -21.83 8.36
N TYR A 341 -16.41 -22.63 7.59
CA TYR A 341 -17.63 -22.18 6.90
C TYR A 341 -18.74 -21.77 7.88
N GLY A 342 -18.91 -22.50 8.97
CA GLY A 342 -19.82 -22.12 10.06
C GLY A 342 -19.41 -20.80 10.72
N ALA A 343 -18.12 -20.63 11.02
CA ALA A 343 -17.56 -19.41 11.58
C ALA A 343 -17.74 -18.21 10.63
N LEU A 344 -17.56 -18.40 9.32
CA LEU A 344 -17.90 -17.40 8.30
C LEU A 344 -19.35 -16.95 8.46
N LYS A 345 -20.32 -17.88 8.45
CA LYS A 345 -21.74 -17.53 8.58
C LYS A 345 -22.06 -16.76 9.85
N THR A 346 -21.50 -17.18 10.99
CA THR A 346 -21.67 -16.47 12.26
C THR A 346 -21.05 -15.06 12.20
N SER A 347 -19.85 -14.92 11.66
CA SER A 347 -19.16 -13.63 11.55
C SER A 347 -19.88 -12.67 10.59
N ALA A 348 -20.33 -13.14 9.45
CA ALA A 348 -21.15 -12.40 8.48
C ALA A 348 -22.44 -11.88 9.13
N GLY A 349 -23.19 -12.76 9.82
CA GLY A 349 -24.40 -12.36 10.55
C GLY A 349 -24.13 -11.34 11.67
N SER A 350 -23.00 -11.47 12.37
CA SER A 350 -22.61 -10.53 13.44
C SER A 350 -22.15 -9.18 12.91
N ALA A 351 -21.47 -9.15 11.76
CA ALA A 351 -21.01 -7.94 11.09
C ALA A 351 -22.18 -7.12 10.49
N GLY A 352 -23.32 -7.78 10.22
CA GLY A 352 -24.48 -7.16 9.63
C GLY A 352 -24.25 -6.78 8.17
N ILE A 353 -23.53 -7.65 7.43
CA ILE A 353 -23.31 -7.49 5.99
C ILE A 353 -24.61 -7.73 5.20
N SER A 354 -24.65 -7.23 3.98
CA SER A 354 -25.77 -7.43 3.07
C SER A 354 -25.98 -8.90 2.69
N GLU A 355 -27.22 -9.23 2.36
CA GLU A 355 -27.57 -10.56 1.84
C GLU A 355 -26.82 -10.87 0.55
N LYS A 356 -26.63 -9.87 -0.33
CA LYS A 356 -25.87 -10.04 -1.57
C LYS A 356 -24.42 -10.44 -1.28
N LEU A 357 -23.73 -9.76 -0.36
CA LEU A 357 -22.38 -10.16 0.01
C LEU A 357 -22.37 -11.56 0.67
N SER A 358 -23.26 -11.80 1.62
CA SER A 358 -23.37 -13.11 2.29
C SER A 358 -23.52 -14.27 1.29
N ASN A 359 -24.37 -14.11 0.28
CA ASN A 359 -24.56 -15.11 -0.77
C ASN A 359 -23.28 -15.30 -1.61
N MET A 360 -22.62 -14.22 -2.02
CA MET A 360 -21.35 -14.31 -2.76
C MET A 360 -20.27 -15.05 -1.95
N LEU A 361 -20.12 -14.75 -0.66
CA LEU A 361 -19.15 -15.41 0.20
C LEU A 361 -19.45 -16.91 0.38
N ASN A 362 -20.73 -17.25 0.54
CA ASN A 362 -21.17 -18.64 0.62
C ASN A 362 -20.88 -19.40 -0.69
N SER A 363 -21.18 -18.79 -1.84
CA SER A 363 -20.94 -19.38 -3.17
C SER A 363 -19.47 -19.47 -3.54
N SER A 364 -18.61 -18.66 -2.94
CA SER A 364 -17.15 -18.69 -3.16
C SER A 364 -16.45 -19.81 -2.39
N PHE A 365 -17.11 -20.42 -1.40
CA PHE A 365 -16.45 -21.35 -0.48
C PHE A 365 -16.10 -22.69 -1.13
N ASP A 366 -16.96 -23.23 -1.98
CA ASP A 366 -16.68 -24.48 -2.70
C ASP A 366 -15.47 -24.32 -3.64
N PRO A 367 -15.40 -23.31 -4.53
CA PRO A 367 -14.20 -23.02 -5.32
C PRO A 367 -12.96 -22.76 -4.49
N PHE A 368 -13.10 -22.15 -3.31
CA PHE A 368 -11.98 -21.97 -2.38
C PHE A 368 -11.45 -23.31 -1.86
N MET A 369 -12.33 -24.24 -1.46
CA MET A 369 -11.92 -25.57 -1.01
C MET A 369 -11.12 -26.30 -2.10
N ASP A 370 -11.58 -26.25 -3.36
CA ASP A 370 -10.87 -26.85 -4.49
C ASP A 370 -9.45 -26.28 -4.63
N ARG A 371 -9.32 -24.94 -4.67
CA ARG A 371 -8.01 -24.28 -4.78
C ARG A 371 -7.10 -24.57 -3.58
N LEU A 372 -7.66 -24.68 -2.37
CA LEU A 372 -6.89 -25.04 -1.18
C LEU A 372 -6.36 -26.47 -1.31
N MET A 373 -7.19 -27.42 -1.74
CA MET A 373 -6.76 -28.80 -1.97
C MET A 373 -5.68 -28.89 -3.06
N ASP A 374 -5.76 -28.08 -4.11
CA ASP A 374 -4.71 -27.97 -5.12
C ASP A 374 -3.38 -27.45 -4.52
N SER A 375 -3.46 -26.46 -3.63
CA SER A 375 -2.30 -25.91 -2.93
C SER A 375 -1.67 -26.94 -1.97
N LEU A 376 -2.48 -27.76 -1.31
CA LEU A 376 -2.02 -28.89 -0.50
C LEU A 376 -1.41 -30.01 -1.34
N ASP A 377 -1.98 -30.32 -2.50
CA ASP A 377 -1.43 -31.29 -3.45
C ASP A 377 -0.05 -30.83 -3.96
N ALA A 378 0.16 -29.52 -4.17
CA ALA A 378 1.46 -28.98 -4.51
C ALA A 378 2.51 -29.17 -3.40
N LEU A 379 2.13 -29.06 -2.11
CA LEU A 379 3.01 -29.41 -0.99
C LEU A 379 3.34 -30.91 -0.97
N ILE A 380 2.37 -31.77 -1.31
CA ILE A 380 2.56 -33.22 -1.40
C ILE A 380 3.52 -33.58 -2.54
N ASP A 381 3.51 -32.83 -3.65
CA ASP A 381 4.50 -33.00 -4.71
C ASP A 381 5.93 -32.67 -4.27
N GLN A 382 6.11 -31.65 -3.42
CA GLN A 382 7.41 -31.38 -2.80
C GLN A 382 7.87 -32.56 -1.91
N ASN A 383 6.96 -33.12 -1.11
CA ASN A 383 7.24 -34.32 -0.31
C ASN A 383 7.68 -35.51 -1.18
N ARG A 384 7.06 -35.70 -2.35
CA ARG A 384 7.48 -36.75 -3.30
C ARG A 384 8.89 -36.53 -3.83
N GLY A 385 9.24 -35.29 -4.17
CA GLY A 385 10.60 -34.91 -4.54
C GLY A 385 11.62 -35.26 -3.45
N TRP A 386 11.30 -34.93 -2.20
CA TRP A 386 12.11 -35.31 -1.05
C TRP A 386 12.27 -36.82 -0.88
N VAL A 387 11.20 -37.61 -1.01
CA VAL A 387 11.28 -39.08 -0.93
C VAL A 387 12.14 -39.66 -2.06
N ALA A 388 12.07 -39.08 -3.27
CA ALA A 388 12.90 -39.51 -4.38
C ALA A 388 14.40 -39.27 -4.10
N GLU A 389 14.75 -38.16 -3.46
CA GLU A 389 16.12 -37.84 -3.06
C GLU A 389 16.60 -38.63 -1.84
N LYS A 390 15.73 -38.85 -0.85
CA LYS A 390 16.06 -39.58 0.38
C LYS A 390 14.98 -40.64 0.68
N PRO A 391 15.15 -41.86 0.12
CA PRO A 391 14.16 -42.93 0.23
C PRO A 391 13.78 -43.34 1.65
N TRP A 392 14.64 -43.06 2.64
CA TRP A 392 14.35 -43.35 4.06
C TRP A 392 13.17 -42.52 4.61
N MET A 393 12.78 -41.42 3.96
CA MET A 393 11.60 -40.62 4.32
C MET A 393 10.29 -41.23 3.79
N SER A 394 10.37 -42.32 3.01
CA SER A 394 9.18 -43.04 2.57
C SER A 394 8.42 -43.59 3.79
N GLY A 395 7.12 -43.27 3.85
CA GLY A 395 6.26 -43.67 4.97
C GLY A 395 6.32 -42.75 6.20
N THR A 396 7.20 -41.75 6.23
CA THR A 396 7.23 -40.73 7.32
C THR A 396 6.52 -39.43 6.94
N ILE A 397 6.35 -39.17 5.65
CA ILE A 397 5.63 -38.01 5.11
C ILE A 397 4.60 -38.47 4.08
N ARG A 398 3.47 -37.75 4.00
CA ARG A 398 2.43 -38.04 3.02
C ARG A 398 2.92 -37.79 1.59
N THR A 399 2.68 -38.78 0.73
CA THR A 399 2.92 -38.71 -0.72
C THR A 399 1.67 -38.98 -1.56
N ASN A 400 0.55 -39.37 -0.96
CA ASN A 400 -0.71 -39.52 -1.67
C ASN A 400 -1.45 -38.20 -1.69
N TYR A 401 -2.05 -37.83 -2.82
CA TYR A 401 -2.83 -36.60 -2.94
C TYR A 401 -4.04 -36.58 -2.01
N ILE A 402 -4.64 -35.41 -1.84
CA ILE A 402 -5.87 -35.21 -1.10
C ILE A 402 -7.03 -35.95 -1.80
N ASP A 403 -7.73 -36.82 -1.07
CA ASP A 403 -8.98 -37.41 -1.53
C ASP A 403 -10.11 -36.39 -1.40
N ARG A 404 -10.35 -35.66 -2.50
CA ARG A 404 -11.38 -34.63 -2.61
C ARG A 404 -12.76 -35.16 -2.24
N GLU A 405 -13.11 -36.40 -2.63
CA GLU A 405 -14.42 -36.98 -2.32
C GLU A 405 -14.59 -37.17 -0.80
N SER A 406 -13.54 -37.65 -0.12
CA SER A 406 -13.54 -37.76 1.34
C SER A 406 -13.67 -36.40 2.03
N VAL A 407 -12.95 -35.37 1.54
CA VAL A 407 -13.05 -34.00 2.08
C VAL A 407 -14.49 -33.49 1.95
N TYR A 408 -15.04 -33.48 0.73
CA TYR A 408 -16.39 -32.99 0.47
C TYR A 408 -17.47 -33.75 1.23
N ARG A 409 -17.38 -35.09 1.28
CA ARG A 409 -18.34 -35.90 2.04
C ARG A 409 -18.30 -35.56 3.53
N SER A 410 -17.11 -35.37 4.10
CA SER A 410 -16.96 -35.01 5.50
C SER A 410 -17.48 -33.60 5.79
N PHE A 411 -17.15 -32.64 4.92
CA PHE A 411 -17.64 -31.27 4.96
C PHE A 411 -19.17 -31.21 4.95
N GLN A 412 -19.81 -31.84 3.95
CA GLN A 412 -21.26 -31.85 3.80
C GLN A 412 -21.97 -32.51 5.00
N ASN A 413 -21.39 -33.60 5.52
CA ASN A 413 -21.92 -34.26 6.71
C ASN A 413 -21.84 -33.38 7.97
N ALA A 414 -20.80 -32.55 8.09
CA ALA A 414 -20.60 -31.66 9.22
C ALA A 414 -21.57 -30.46 9.16
N ILE A 415 -21.70 -29.80 8.00
CA ILE A 415 -22.61 -28.65 7.86
C ILE A 415 -24.09 -29.01 7.92
N THR A 416 -24.46 -30.27 7.66
CA THR A 416 -25.86 -30.75 7.78
C THR A 416 -26.23 -31.08 9.24
N LYS A 417 -25.24 -31.30 10.11
CA LYS A 417 -25.43 -31.64 11.53
C LYS A 417 -25.36 -30.45 12.48
N ALA A 418 -24.73 -29.36 12.02
CA ALA A 418 -24.70 -28.06 12.69
C ALA A 418 -26.03 -27.33 12.50
#